data_AF-K9T5Q7-F1
#
_entry.id   AF-K9T5Q7-F1
#
_cell.length_a   1.000
_cell.length_b   1.000
_cell.length_c   1.000
_cell.angle_alpha   90.00
_cell.angle_beta   90.00
_cell.angle_gamma   90.00
#
_symmetry.space_group_name_H-M   'P 1'
#
loop_
_entity.id
_entity.type
_entity.pdbx_description
1 polymer ?
#
loop_
_entity_poly.entity_id
_entity_poly.type
_entity_poly.pdbx_seq_one_letter_code
_entity_poly.pdbx_strand_id
1 'polypeptide(L)'
;MIVKNLKRLSLTVACLPFLIGQPVLAHVIWFDYNDGNYELVFGHPEEGTEPLTPSKFRKATAYDLSREIVPSNTSVEGDRLFVVPKGEVAALTATYDNGFWIEYPDGSYENLSPEQAEAINYENVTNYLKFTKALYSWSDEVATPFGLPLEIMPLTNPFAVRVGESLPIRVLYQGNAIANPTVEYLGQELTIDASGIALVPIGEGGLQVIEASYDNPTANNPGISYATTLTAQTISVPEPSFLLSFGVIGLRH
;
A
#
# COMPACT_ATOMS: atom_id res chain seq x y z
N MET A 1 -63.13 20.44 36.63
CA MET A 1 -61.71 20.84 36.53
C MET A 1 -60.93 19.60 36.07
N ILE A 2 -60.65 19.49 34.76
CA ILE A 2 -60.13 18.29 34.10
C ILE A 2 -58.62 18.41 33.97
N VAL A 3 -57.87 17.47 34.54
CA VAL A 3 -56.41 17.37 34.41
C VAL A 3 -56.09 16.58 33.15
N LYS A 4 -55.47 17.21 32.15
CA LYS A 4 -54.92 16.54 30.95
C LYS A 4 -53.42 16.28 31.15
N ASN A 5 -53.07 15.01 31.25
CA ASN A 5 -51.71 14.50 31.16
C ASN A 5 -51.18 14.63 29.72
N LEU A 6 -50.22 15.52 29.46
CA LEU A 6 -49.39 15.44 28.26
C LEU A 6 -48.15 14.61 28.55
N LYS A 7 -48.10 13.41 27.95
CA LYS A 7 -46.89 12.59 27.86
C LYS A 7 -45.88 13.33 26.98
N ARG A 8 -44.71 13.66 27.53
CA ARG A 8 -43.57 14.17 26.77
C ARG A 8 -43.04 13.05 25.88
N LEU A 9 -43.18 13.22 24.57
CA LEU A 9 -42.55 12.37 23.58
C LEU A 9 -41.07 12.80 23.49
N SER A 10 -40.17 12.08 24.14
CA SER A 10 -38.73 12.27 23.93
C SER A 10 -38.38 11.76 22.54
N LEU A 11 -38.07 12.68 21.64
CA LEU A 11 -37.55 12.39 20.31
C LEU A 11 -36.08 11.97 20.46
N THR A 12 -35.83 10.66 20.56
CA THR A 12 -34.47 10.12 20.48
C THR A 12 -34.02 10.25 19.03
N VAL A 13 -33.21 11.27 18.73
CA VAL A 13 -32.49 11.37 17.46
C VAL A 13 -31.45 10.26 17.46
N ALA A 14 -31.72 9.17 16.73
CA ALA A 14 -30.71 8.19 16.40
C ALA A 14 -29.72 8.86 15.43
N CYS A 15 -28.55 9.27 15.92
CA CYS A 15 -27.40 9.55 15.06
C CYS A 15 -27.01 8.24 14.38
N LEU A 16 -27.54 8.00 13.19
CA LEU A 16 -27.04 6.99 12.29
C LEU A 16 -25.62 7.43 11.89
N PRO A 17 -24.56 6.64 12.16
CA PRO A 17 -23.25 6.97 11.63
C PRO A 17 -23.36 6.92 10.11
N PHE A 18 -23.22 8.08 9.48
CA PHE A 18 -23.03 8.18 8.04
C PHE A 18 -21.68 7.51 7.78
N LEU A 19 -21.71 6.25 7.30
CA LEU A 19 -20.57 5.65 6.62
C LEU A 19 -20.40 6.45 5.33
N ILE A 20 -19.70 7.58 5.43
CA ILE A 20 -19.17 8.30 4.28
C ILE A 20 -18.12 7.35 3.72
N GLY A 21 -18.47 6.61 2.66
CA GLY A 21 -17.47 5.86 1.91
C GLY A 21 -16.39 6.85 1.48
N GLN A 22 -15.14 6.59 1.88
CA GLN A 22 -14.01 7.41 1.46
C GLN A 22 -13.91 7.34 -0.08
N PRO A 23 -13.44 8.42 -0.73
CA PRO A 23 -13.32 8.42 -2.18
C PRO A 23 -12.34 7.32 -2.61
N VAL A 24 -12.75 6.52 -3.60
CA VAL A 24 -11.97 5.42 -4.21
C VAL A 24 -10.56 5.85 -4.69
N LEU A 25 -10.32 7.15 -4.77
CA LEU A 25 -9.04 7.75 -5.10
C LEU A 25 -7.96 7.49 -4.05
N ALA A 26 -8.34 7.48 -2.78
CA ALA A 26 -7.41 7.35 -1.66
C ALA A 26 -6.92 5.90 -1.49
N HIS A 27 -7.58 4.93 -2.12
CA HIS A 27 -7.10 3.54 -2.16
C HIS A 27 -5.65 3.46 -2.62
N VAL A 28 -4.89 2.55 -2.06
CA VAL A 28 -3.50 2.30 -2.43
C VAL A 28 -3.35 0.87 -2.95
N ILE A 29 -2.11 0.51 -3.30
CA ILE A 29 -1.73 -0.89 -3.55
C ILE A 29 -0.69 -1.30 -2.52
N TRP A 30 -0.69 -2.56 -2.11
CA TRP A 30 0.38 -3.15 -1.32
C TRP A 30 0.49 -4.65 -1.61
N PHE A 31 1.58 -5.27 -1.18
CA PHE A 31 1.70 -6.71 -1.25
C PHE A 31 1.20 -7.35 0.04
N ASP A 32 0.26 -8.27 -0.09
CA ASP A 32 -0.09 -9.24 0.94
C ASP A 32 0.63 -10.56 0.65
N TYR A 33 1.28 -11.12 1.67
CA TYR A 33 2.04 -12.36 1.54
C TYR A 33 1.30 -13.50 2.22
N ASN A 34 0.98 -14.54 1.45
CA ASN A 34 0.35 -15.74 2.00
C ASN A 34 0.87 -17.02 1.33
N ASP A 35 1.38 -17.94 2.13
CA ASP A 35 1.84 -19.28 1.71
C ASP A 35 2.73 -19.29 0.44
N GLY A 36 3.70 -18.38 0.36
CA GLY A 36 4.63 -18.28 -0.77
C GLY A 36 4.12 -17.46 -1.96
N ASN A 37 2.90 -16.91 -1.87
CA ASN A 37 2.31 -16.05 -2.88
C ASN A 37 2.41 -14.59 -2.46
N TYR A 38 2.87 -13.75 -3.37
CA TYR A 38 2.91 -12.30 -3.20
C TYR A 38 1.73 -11.70 -3.96
N GLU A 39 0.60 -11.54 -3.29
CA GLU A 39 -0.60 -10.95 -3.89
C GLU A 39 -0.47 -9.43 -3.87
N LEU A 40 -0.62 -8.80 -5.04
CA LEU A 40 -0.80 -7.36 -5.10
C LEU A 40 -2.28 -7.08 -4.86
N VAL A 41 -2.58 -6.39 -3.76
CA VAL A 41 -3.95 -6.03 -3.39
C VAL A 41 -4.18 -4.53 -3.59
N PHE A 42 -5.44 -4.15 -3.72
CA PHE A 42 -5.91 -2.78 -3.87
C PHE A 42 -6.96 -2.49 -2.80
N GLY A 43 -6.97 -1.30 -2.21
CA GLY A 43 -7.92 -0.95 -1.17
C GLY A 43 -7.37 0.06 -0.17
N HIS A 44 -7.97 0.09 1.01
CA HIS A 44 -7.57 0.96 2.12
C HIS A 44 -7.02 0.06 3.24
N PRO A 45 -5.77 0.23 3.70
CA PRO A 45 -5.19 -0.67 4.70
C PRO A 45 -6.04 -0.84 5.96
N GLU A 46 -6.75 0.22 6.38
CA GLU A 46 -7.61 0.25 7.57
C GLU A 46 -9.02 -0.32 7.34
N GLU A 47 -9.51 -0.31 6.10
CA GLU A 47 -10.88 -0.72 5.75
C GLU A 47 -10.93 -2.10 5.07
N GLY A 48 -9.82 -2.53 4.49
CA GLY A 48 -9.65 -3.80 3.80
C GLY A 48 -9.41 -3.66 2.29
N THR A 49 -9.39 -4.82 1.63
CA THR A 49 -9.11 -4.93 0.19
C THR A 49 -10.39 -4.86 -0.63
N GLU A 50 -10.30 -4.24 -1.79
CA GLU A 50 -11.31 -4.23 -2.85
C GLU A 50 -10.83 -5.03 -4.07
N PRO A 51 -11.73 -5.41 -5.01
CA PRO A 51 -11.35 -6.03 -6.27
C PRO A 51 -10.31 -5.22 -7.05
N LEU A 52 -9.15 -5.82 -7.32
CA LEU A 52 -8.15 -5.22 -8.18
C LEU A 52 -8.57 -5.36 -9.65
N THR A 53 -8.26 -4.35 -10.49
CA THR A 53 -8.50 -4.41 -11.93
C THR A 53 -7.19 -4.77 -12.66
N PRO A 54 -7.01 -6.01 -13.17
CA PRO A 54 -5.71 -6.44 -13.71
C PRO A 54 -5.21 -5.62 -14.91
N SER A 55 -6.11 -5.02 -15.70
CA SER A 55 -5.71 -4.16 -16.83
C SER A 55 -5.05 -2.83 -16.42
N LYS A 56 -5.16 -2.44 -15.15
CA LYS A 56 -4.51 -1.26 -14.56
C LYS A 56 -3.12 -1.57 -14.00
N PHE A 57 -2.79 -2.84 -13.80
CA PHE A 57 -1.43 -3.27 -13.45
C PHE A 57 -0.45 -2.91 -14.57
N ARG A 58 0.74 -2.46 -14.20
CA ARG A 58 1.79 -2.07 -15.16
C ARG A 58 3.04 -2.92 -15.02
N LYS A 59 3.56 -3.06 -13.82
CA LYS A 59 4.82 -3.78 -13.58
C LYS A 59 4.94 -4.21 -12.12
N ALA A 60 5.57 -5.35 -11.89
CA ALA A 60 6.19 -5.69 -10.62
C ALA A 60 7.64 -6.14 -10.85
N THR A 61 8.48 -6.01 -9.84
CA THR A 61 9.87 -6.49 -9.88
C THR A 61 10.26 -7.01 -8.50
N ALA A 62 10.78 -8.23 -8.47
CA ALA A 62 11.33 -8.89 -7.29
C ALA A 62 12.84 -8.71 -7.26
N TYR A 63 13.38 -8.53 -6.06
CA TYR A 63 14.81 -8.33 -5.81
C TYR A 63 15.29 -9.25 -4.69
N ASP A 64 16.51 -9.76 -4.82
CA ASP A 64 17.19 -10.51 -3.76
C ASP A 64 17.90 -9.58 -2.77
N LEU A 65 18.62 -10.15 -1.80
CA LEU A 65 19.39 -9.41 -0.79
C LEU A 65 20.50 -8.53 -1.37
N SER A 66 21.01 -8.85 -2.56
CA SER A 66 22.01 -8.02 -3.26
C SER A 66 21.35 -6.95 -4.13
N ARG A 67 20.01 -6.87 -4.11
CA ARG A 67 19.17 -6.04 -4.98
C ARG A 67 19.30 -6.42 -6.46
N GLU A 68 19.69 -7.65 -6.76
CA GLU A 68 19.64 -8.18 -8.11
C GLU A 68 18.21 -8.62 -8.44
N ILE A 69 17.81 -8.48 -9.71
CA ILE A 69 16.45 -8.83 -10.13
C ILE A 69 16.28 -10.34 -10.07
N VAL A 70 15.29 -10.79 -9.28
CA VAL A 70 14.86 -12.19 -9.24
C VAL A 70 13.86 -12.42 -10.38
N PRO A 71 14.11 -13.36 -11.29
CA PRO A 71 13.14 -13.70 -12.33
C PRO A 71 11.79 -14.08 -11.72
N SER A 72 10.72 -13.43 -12.17
CA SER A 72 9.36 -13.64 -11.66
C SER A 72 8.35 -13.69 -12.79
N ASN A 73 7.25 -14.41 -12.58
CA ASN A 73 6.05 -14.36 -13.41
C ASN A 73 4.93 -13.61 -12.68
N THR A 74 3.94 -13.14 -13.43
CA THR A 74 2.67 -12.66 -12.88
C THR A 74 1.56 -13.65 -13.18
N SER A 75 0.77 -14.02 -12.18
CA SER A 75 -0.45 -14.83 -12.34
C SER A 75 -1.67 -13.96 -12.07
N VAL A 76 -2.72 -14.10 -12.87
CA VAL A 76 -3.98 -13.37 -12.69
C VAL A 76 -5.12 -14.38 -12.58
N GLU A 77 -5.90 -14.26 -11.52
CA GLU A 77 -7.05 -15.11 -11.22
C GLU A 77 -8.27 -14.25 -10.91
N GLY A 78 -9.07 -13.95 -11.94
CA GLY A 78 -10.18 -13.02 -11.81
C GLY A 78 -9.70 -11.59 -11.54
N ASP A 79 -10.03 -11.06 -10.37
CA ASP A 79 -9.64 -9.75 -9.83
C ASP A 79 -8.38 -9.81 -8.94
N ARG A 80 -7.72 -10.97 -8.85
CA ARG A 80 -6.50 -11.16 -8.04
C ARG A 80 -5.26 -11.20 -8.92
N LEU A 81 -4.16 -10.63 -8.42
CA LEU A 81 -2.88 -10.59 -9.11
C LEU A 81 -1.75 -11.03 -8.18
N PHE A 82 -0.97 -12.00 -8.62
CA PHE A 82 0.15 -12.55 -7.87
C PHE A 82 1.46 -12.34 -8.61
N VAL A 83 2.51 -12.04 -7.86
CA VAL A 83 3.90 -12.14 -8.32
C VAL A 83 4.46 -13.47 -7.82
N VAL A 84 5.04 -14.25 -8.74
CA VAL A 84 5.60 -15.58 -8.48
C VAL A 84 7.10 -15.56 -8.82
N PRO A 85 7.97 -15.22 -7.85
CA PRO A 85 9.41 -15.23 -7.99
C PRO A 85 9.98 -16.66 -8.11
N LYS A 86 11.09 -16.82 -8.82
CA LYS A 86 11.83 -18.10 -8.94
C LYS A 86 12.96 -18.27 -7.93
N GLY A 87 12.95 -17.48 -6.86
CA GLY A 87 13.99 -17.47 -5.83
C GLY A 87 13.56 -16.68 -4.60
N GLU A 88 14.47 -16.58 -3.64
CA GLU A 88 14.27 -15.77 -2.43
C GLU A 88 14.13 -14.29 -2.77
N VAL A 89 13.23 -13.61 -2.06
CA VAL A 89 12.92 -12.20 -2.28
C VAL A 89 13.23 -11.43 -1.01
N ALA A 90 14.06 -10.40 -1.14
CA ALA A 90 14.29 -9.41 -0.10
C ALA A 90 13.39 -8.18 -0.26
N ALA A 91 13.01 -7.84 -1.49
CA ALA A 91 12.09 -6.73 -1.77
C ALA A 91 11.24 -6.96 -3.02
N LEU A 92 10.04 -6.39 -3.03
CA LEU A 92 9.16 -6.28 -4.19
C LEU A 92 8.79 -4.83 -4.43
N THR A 93 8.68 -4.45 -5.69
CA THR A 93 8.07 -3.18 -6.10
C THR A 93 6.97 -3.43 -7.11
N ALA A 94 5.93 -2.60 -7.12
CA ALA A 94 4.93 -2.61 -8.18
C ALA A 94 4.43 -1.21 -8.55
N THR A 95 3.84 -1.14 -9.74
CA THR A 95 3.19 0.05 -10.30
C THR A 95 1.82 -0.33 -10.85
N TYR A 96 0.83 0.48 -10.49
CA TYR A 96 -0.55 0.37 -10.90
C TYR A 96 -1.06 1.73 -11.32
N ASP A 97 -1.56 1.82 -12.53
CA ASP A 97 -2.09 3.05 -13.10
C ASP A 97 -3.60 3.05 -12.91
N ASN A 98 -4.06 3.78 -11.89
CA ASN A 98 -5.48 3.81 -11.54
C ASN A 98 -6.31 4.63 -12.53
N GLY A 99 -5.66 5.21 -13.55
CA GLY A 99 -6.27 5.93 -14.65
C GLY A 99 -6.71 7.34 -14.29
N PHE A 100 -7.41 7.96 -15.23
CA PHE A 100 -7.92 9.31 -15.11
C PHE A 100 -9.25 9.32 -14.36
N TRP A 101 -9.42 10.30 -13.49
CA TRP A 101 -10.68 10.53 -12.79
C TRP A 101 -11.05 11.99 -12.91
N ILE A 102 -12.32 12.25 -13.19
CA ILE A 102 -12.91 13.58 -13.14
C ILE A 102 -13.61 13.78 -11.80
N GLU A 103 -13.39 14.93 -11.17
CA GLU A 103 -14.15 15.40 -10.01
C GLU A 103 -15.27 16.34 -10.45
N TYR A 104 -16.50 16.00 -10.08
CA TYR A 104 -17.66 16.85 -10.32
C TYR A 104 -17.85 17.88 -9.19
N PRO A 105 -18.54 19.02 -9.42
CA PRO A 105 -18.74 20.05 -8.41
C PRO A 105 -19.48 19.59 -7.14
N ASP A 106 -20.16 18.45 -7.19
CA ASP A 106 -20.81 17.82 -6.03
C ASP A 106 -19.88 16.91 -5.21
N GLY A 107 -18.60 16.81 -5.60
CA GLY A 107 -17.57 15.97 -4.98
C GLY A 107 -17.60 14.51 -5.41
N SER A 108 -18.45 14.13 -6.37
CA SER A 108 -18.44 12.78 -6.94
C SER A 108 -17.31 12.60 -7.96
N TYR A 109 -16.84 11.37 -8.09
CA TYR A 109 -15.76 11.01 -9.02
C TYR A 109 -16.20 9.96 -10.03
N GLU A 110 -15.71 10.09 -11.27
CA GLU A 110 -15.91 9.09 -12.34
C GLU A 110 -14.57 8.72 -12.99
N ASN A 111 -14.34 7.43 -13.21
CA ASN A 111 -13.15 6.96 -13.91
C ASN A 111 -13.35 7.12 -15.42
N LEU A 112 -12.43 7.81 -16.07
CA LEU A 112 -12.43 8.07 -17.51
C LEU A 112 -11.50 7.11 -18.23
N SER A 113 -11.88 6.74 -19.46
CA SER A 113 -10.92 6.18 -20.42
C SER A 113 -9.88 7.24 -20.81
N PRO A 114 -8.68 6.83 -21.28
CA PRO A 114 -7.70 7.78 -21.82
C PRO A 114 -8.27 8.69 -22.91
N GLU A 115 -9.08 8.15 -23.82
CA GLU A 115 -9.72 8.92 -24.89
C GLU A 115 -10.74 9.93 -24.37
N GLN A 116 -11.52 9.56 -23.34
CA GLN A 116 -12.44 10.49 -22.68
C GLN A 116 -11.68 11.62 -21.96
N ALA A 117 -10.57 11.29 -21.29
CA ALA A 117 -9.74 12.27 -20.62
C ALA A 117 -9.14 13.27 -21.63
N GLU A 118 -8.66 12.81 -22.78
CA GLU A 118 -8.13 13.66 -23.86
C GLU A 118 -9.19 14.55 -24.53
N ALA A 119 -10.44 14.10 -24.59
CA ALA A 119 -11.53 14.85 -25.21
C ALA A 119 -12.07 16.00 -24.34
N ILE A 120 -11.75 16.02 -23.05
CA ILE A 120 -12.19 17.03 -22.09
C ILE A 120 -11.02 17.98 -21.82
N ASN A 121 -11.27 19.29 -21.82
CA ASN A 121 -10.26 20.31 -21.50
C ASN A 121 -9.98 20.33 -19.98
N TYR A 122 -9.39 19.24 -19.46
CA TYR A 122 -8.70 18.92 -18.19
C TYR A 122 -8.93 19.73 -16.89
N GLU A 123 -9.90 20.62 -16.79
CA GLU A 123 -10.33 21.18 -15.52
C GLU A 123 -10.91 20.04 -14.68
N ASN A 124 -10.29 19.78 -13.51
CA ASN A 124 -10.66 18.75 -12.55
C ASN A 124 -10.46 17.29 -12.99
N VAL A 125 -9.57 17.04 -13.96
CA VAL A 125 -9.15 15.67 -14.32
C VAL A 125 -7.75 15.39 -13.75
N THR A 126 -7.63 14.29 -13.01
CA THR A 126 -6.36 13.85 -12.42
C THR A 126 -6.08 12.40 -12.79
N ASN A 127 -4.85 12.10 -13.20
CA ASN A 127 -4.36 10.73 -13.31
C ASN A 127 -3.81 10.26 -11.96
N TYR A 128 -4.24 9.09 -11.49
CA TYR A 128 -3.82 8.54 -10.20
C TYR A 128 -2.86 7.38 -10.40
N LEU A 129 -1.59 7.60 -10.06
CA LEU A 129 -0.55 6.58 -10.18
C LEU A 129 -0.22 6.01 -8.80
N LYS A 130 -0.25 4.68 -8.69
CA LYS A 130 -0.08 3.96 -7.44
C LYS A 130 1.16 3.08 -7.49
N PHE A 131 1.96 3.13 -6.44
CA PHE A 131 3.21 2.41 -6.31
C PHE A 131 3.24 1.66 -4.98
N THR A 132 4.09 0.65 -4.87
CA THR A 132 4.36 0.01 -3.58
C THR A 132 5.77 -0.53 -3.56
N LYS A 133 6.35 -0.54 -2.36
CA LYS A 133 7.57 -1.25 -2.01
C LYS A 133 7.28 -2.13 -0.79
N ALA A 134 7.48 -3.43 -0.94
CA ALA A 134 7.42 -4.39 0.16
C ALA A 134 8.81 -4.92 0.45
N LEU A 135 9.20 -4.94 1.72
CA LEU A 135 10.46 -5.49 2.20
C LEU A 135 10.21 -6.80 2.94
N TYR A 136 11.05 -7.79 2.69
CA TYR A 136 10.99 -9.11 3.35
C TYR A 136 12.32 -9.48 4.02
N SER A 137 13.40 -8.80 3.67
CA SER A 137 14.70 -8.90 4.32
C SER A 137 15.46 -7.59 4.15
N TRP A 138 16.58 -7.44 4.86
CA TRP A 138 17.35 -6.19 4.89
C TRP A 138 18.83 -6.41 4.62
N SER A 139 19.39 -5.51 3.81
CA SER A 139 20.81 -5.37 3.51
C SER A 139 21.09 -3.89 3.23
N ASP A 140 22.36 -3.52 3.14
CA ASP A 140 22.76 -2.14 2.77
C ASP A 140 22.31 -1.80 1.34
N GLU A 141 22.28 -2.79 0.44
CA GLU A 141 21.80 -2.62 -0.94
C GLU A 141 20.28 -2.35 -0.97
N VAL A 142 19.50 -3.12 -0.20
CA VAL A 142 18.03 -2.99 -0.08
C VAL A 142 17.63 -1.71 0.66
N ALA A 143 18.52 -1.13 1.48
CA ALA A 143 18.28 0.12 2.18
C ALA A 143 18.21 1.36 1.26
N THR A 144 18.60 1.23 -0.01
CA THR A 144 18.65 2.35 -0.96
C THR A 144 17.39 2.45 -1.83
N PRO A 145 17.10 3.62 -2.45
CA PRO A 145 15.92 3.78 -3.30
C PRO A 145 15.87 2.80 -4.47
N PHE A 146 14.65 2.35 -4.81
CA PHE A 146 14.36 1.45 -5.93
C PHE A 146 13.97 2.20 -7.21
N GLY A 147 13.81 3.53 -7.14
CA GLY A 147 13.57 4.37 -8.31
C GLY A 147 12.10 4.41 -8.72
N LEU A 148 11.17 4.18 -7.77
CA LEU A 148 9.76 4.45 -8.01
C LEU A 148 9.55 5.97 -8.17
N PRO A 149 8.59 6.41 -9.01
CA PRO A 149 8.28 7.84 -9.15
C PRO A 149 7.96 8.53 -7.82
N LEU A 150 7.19 7.86 -6.95
CA LEU A 150 7.02 8.22 -5.55
C LEU A 150 7.41 7.02 -4.69
N GLU A 151 8.28 7.24 -3.70
CA GLU A 151 8.87 6.16 -2.91
C GLU A 151 9.02 6.56 -1.44
N ILE A 152 8.59 5.71 -0.52
CA ILE A 152 8.92 5.83 0.90
C ILE A 152 10.26 5.11 1.16
N MET A 153 11.24 5.82 1.70
CA MET A 153 12.55 5.30 2.08
C MET A 153 12.66 5.21 3.62
N PRO A 154 12.76 4.01 4.20
CA PRO A 154 13.09 3.88 5.62
C PRO A 154 14.54 4.31 5.86
N LEU A 155 14.79 5.08 6.92
CA LEU A 155 16.12 5.60 7.27
C LEU A 155 16.90 4.66 8.20
N THR A 156 16.23 3.63 8.72
CA THR A 156 16.80 2.55 9.53
C THR A 156 16.18 1.22 9.11
N ASN A 157 16.81 0.10 9.47
CA ASN A 157 16.27 -1.24 9.22
C ASN A 157 14.88 -1.39 9.90
N PRO A 158 13.78 -1.55 9.14
CA PRO A 158 12.43 -1.67 9.70
C PRO A 158 12.24 -2.94 10.53
N PHE A 159 12.99 -4.01 10.26
CA PHE A 159 12.93 -5.28 11.02
C PHE A 159 13.65 -5.20 12.38
N ALA A 160 14.42 -4.13 12.62
CA ALA A 160 15.14 -3.93 13.88
C ALA A 160 14.42 -2.96 14.84
N VAL A 161 13.38 -2.27 14.37
CA VAL A 161 12.61 -1.31 15.18
C VAL A 161 11.64 -2.09 16.08
N ARG A 162 11.70 -1.83 17.39
CA ARG A 162 10.88 -2.54 18.39
C ARG A 162 9.53 -1.87 18.60
N VAL A 163 8.60 -2.63 19.15
CA VAL A 163 7.34 -2.09 19.68
C VAL A 163 7.63 -0.96 20.67
N GLY A 164 6.93 0.17 20.51
CA GLY A 164 7.12 1.39 21.28
C GLY A 164 8.19 2.34 20.74
N GLU A 165 9.01 1.91 19.77
CA GLU A 165 9.93 2.80 19.04
C GLU A 165 9.23 3.40 17.79
N SER A 166 9.96 4.21 17.03
CA SER A 166 9.47 4.76 15.77
C SER A 166 10.45 4.52 14.64
N LEU A 167 9.92 4.16 13.47
CA LEU A 167 10.68 4.03 12.23
C LEU A 167 10.76 5.41 11.56
N PRO A 168 11.95 6.02 11.47
CA PRO A 168 12.13 7.23 10.68
C PRO A 168 12.07 6.89 9.19
N ILE A 169 11.27 7.66 8.44
CA ILE A 169 11.14 7.53 6.99
C ILE A 169 11.33 8.87 6.29
N ARG A 170 11.59 8.83 4.99
CA ARG A 170 11.54 9.98 4.09
C ARG A 170 10.84 9.61 2.79
N VAL A 171 10.00 10.50 2.28
CA VAL A 171 9.37 10.34 0.96
C VAL A 171 10.24 10.98 -0.12
N LEU A 172 10.40 10.27 -1.23
CA LEU A 172 11.16 10.70 -2.40
C LEU A 172 10.22 10.80 -3.60
N TYR A 173 10.37 11.86 -4.38
CA TYR A 173 9.78 11.99 -5.71
C TYR A 173 10.90 12.02 -6.75
N GLN A 174 10.84 11.12 -7.72
CA GLN A 174 11.88 10.94 -8.75
C GLN A 174 13.29 10.81 -8.12
N GLY A 175 13.39 10.06 -7.02
CA GLY A 175 14.63 9.84 -6.28
C GLY A 175 15.11 11.02 -5.42
N ASN A 176 14.42 12.16 -5.41
CA ASN A 176 14.79 13.33 -4.63
C ASN A 176 13.85 13.54 -3.44
N ALA A 177 14.38 14.01 -2.31
CA ALA A 177 13.56 14.40 -1.17
C ALA A 177 12.63 15.55 -1.57
N ILE A 178 11.36 15.47 -1.16
CA ILE A 178 10.36 16.49 -1.42
C ILE A 178 9.88 17.17 -0.14
N ALA A 179 9.42 18.41 -0.29
CA ALA A 179 8.73 19.13 0.77
C ALA A 179 7.24 18.75 0.79
N ASN A 180 6.67 18.65 1.98
CA ASN A 180 5.25 18.46 2.23
C ASN A 180 4.58 17.29 1.47
N PRO A 181 5.16 16.07 1.40
CA PRO A 181 4.36 14.90 1.08
C PRO A 181 3.26 14.73 2.15
N THR A 182 2.15 14.10 1.81
CA THR A 182 1.25 13.55 2.83
C THR A 182 1.77 12.18 3.20
N VAL A 183 1.82 11.87 4.50
CA VAL A 183 2.19 10.55 5.01
C VAL A 183 1.09 10.12 5.96
N GLU A 184 0.51 8.94 5.74
CA GLU A 184 -0.54 8.38 6.57
C GLU A 184 -0.10 7.02 7.13
N TYR A 185 -0.55 6.72 8.34
CA TYR A 185 -0.31 5.45 9.01
C TYR A 185 -1.46 5.16 9.97
N LEU A 186 -2.12 4.02 9.80
CA LEU A 186 -3.29 3.63 10.61
C LEU A 186 -4.42 4.67 10.55
N GLY A 187 -4.68 5.18 9.34
CA GLY A 187 -5.70 6.19 9.05
C GLY A 187 -5.44 7.57 9.66
N GLN A 188 -4.20 7.85 10.06
CA GLN A 188 -3.80 9.14 10.63
C GLN A 188 -2.64 9.75 9.86
N GLU A 189 -2.79 11.03 9.49
CA GLU A 189 -1.71 11.81 8.90
C GLU A 189 -0.59 12.05 9.93
N LEU A 190 0.64 11.76 9.53
CA LEU A 190 1.84 11.96 10.34
C LEU A 190 2.44 13.33 10.08
N THR A 191 2.92 13.97 11.15
CA THR A 191 3.70 15.21 11.02
C THR A 191 5.07 14.91 10.41
N ILE A 192 5.45 15.73 9.43
CA ILE A 192 6.78 15.73 8.82
C ILE A 192 7.58 16.89 9.40
N ASP A 193 8.78 16.60 9.87
CA ASP A 193 9.66 17.61 10.45
C ASP A 193 10.32 18.52 9.38
N ALA A 194 11.01 19.55 9.85
CA ALA A 194 11.70 20.51 8.98
C ALA A 194 12.82 19.89 8.12
N SER A 195 13.25 18.66 8.41
CA SER A 195 14.23 17.89 7.63
C SER A 195 13.59 16.91 6.64
N GLY A 196 12.25 16.91 6.53
CA GLY A 196 11.50 16.02 5.64
C GLY A 196 11.45 14.58 6.15
N ILE A 197 11.47 14.38 7.48
CA ILE A 197 11.38 13.07 8.12
C ILE A 197 10.03 12.93 8.83
N ALA A 198 9.35 11.82 8.60
CA ALA A 198 8.20 11.38 9.39
C ALA A 198 8.62 10.23 10.31
N LEU A 199 8.06 10.19 11.52
CA LEU A 199 8.29 9.13 12.50
C LEU A 199 7.07 8.23 12.58
N VAL A 200 7.20 6.99 12.10
CA VAL A 200 6.13 5.99 12.10
C VAL A 200 6.17 5.20 13.42
N PRO A 201 5.17 5.32 14.31
CA PRO A 201 5.18 4.63 15.59
C PRO A 201 4.90 3.12 15.41
N ILE A 202 5.71 2.26 16.03
CA ILE A 202 5.54 0.81 15.96
C ILE A 202 4.71 0.32 17.15
N GLY A 203 3.49 -0.15 16.88
CA GLY A 203 2.59 -0.72 17.88
C GLY A 203 2.77 -2.23 18.07
N GLU A 204 1.95 -2.82 18.93
CA GLU A 204 1.94 -4.27 19.23
C GLU A 204 1.73 -5.16 17.99
N GLY A 205 1.03 -4.65 16.97
CA GLY A 205 0.84 -5.35 15.70
C GLY A 205 2.09 -5.38 14.81
N GLY A 206 3.19 -4.75 15.22
CA GLY A 206 4.35 -4.49 14.36
C GLY A 206 4.08 -3.41 13.32
N LEU A 207 4.97 -3.31 12.33
CA LEU A 207 4.83 -2.33 11.26
C LEU A 207 3.64 -2.69 10.35
N GLN A 208 2.68 -1.77 10.22
CA GLN A 208 1.58 -1.87 9.26
C GLN A 208 1.93 -1.15 7.94
N VAL A 209 1.00 -1.12 6.98
CA VAL A 209 1.19 -0.38 5.73
C VAL A 209 1.40 1.10 6.04
N ILE A 210 2.48 1.68 5.52
CA ILE A 210 2.70 3.13 5.52
C ILE A 210 2.28 3.65 4.16
N GLU A 211 1.53 4.74 4.14
CA GLU A 211 1.04 5.38 2.93
C GLU A 211 1.70 6.75 2.77
N ALA A 212 1.99 7.13 1.53
CA ALA A 212 2.37 8.49 1.20
C ALA A 212 1.77 8.91 -0.13
N SER A 213 1.36 10.17 -0.22
CA SER A 213 0.85 10.77 -1.44
C SER A 213 1.51 12.11 -1.74
N TYR A 214 1.50 12.46 -3.02
CA TYR A 214 2.05 13.70 -3.53
C TYR A 214 1.33 14.09 -4.82
N ASP A 215 0.64 15.22 -4.79
CA ASP A 215 0.05 15.84 -5.97
C ASP A 215 1.10 16.76 -6.60
N ASN A 216 1.51 16.48 -7.84
CA ASN A 216 2.54 17.27 -8.48
C ASN A 216 1.98 18.66 -8.88
N PRO A 217 2.42 19.76 -8.23
CA PRO A 217 1.86 21.08 -8.48
C PRO A 217 2.26 21.66 -9.85
N THR A 218 3.22 21.01 -10.53
CA THR A 218 3.72 21.42 -11.85
C THR A 218 3.18 20.56 -12.99
N ALA A 219 2.39 19.51 -12.70
CA ALA A 219 1.73 18.71 -13.71
C ALA A 219 0.67 19.59 -14.42
N ASN A 220 0.84 19.77 -15.72
CA ASN A 220 -0.14 20.48 -16.54
C ASN A 220 -1.12 19.45 -17.14
N ASN A 221 -2.41 19.66 -16.86
CA ASN A 221 -3.59 19.16 -17.59
C ASN A 221 -3.39 17.87 -18.42
N PRO A 222 -3.75 16.70 -17.86
CA PRO A 222 -4.37 16.49 -16.54
C PRO A 222 -3.38 16.65 -15.40
N GLY A 223 -3.90 16.91 -14.19
CA GLY A 223 -3.11 16.78 -12.96
C GLY A 223 -2.61 15.34 -12.80
N ILE A 224 -1.54 15.15 -12.01
CA ILE A 224 -1.06 13.81 -11.64
C ILE A 224 -0.94 13.74 -10.13
N SER A 225 -1.64 12.77 -9.55
CA SER A 225 -1.54 12.37 -8.16
C SER A 225 -0.75 11.08 -8.06
N TYR A 226 0.23 11.05 -7.16
CA TYR A 226 1.05 9.89 -6.88
C TYR A 226 0.70 9.37 -5.49
N ALA A 227 0.52 8.06 -5.34
CA ALA A 227 0.40 7.38 -4.06
C ALA A 227 1.39 6.22 -4.00
N THR A 228 2.02 5.99 -2.86
CA THR A 228 2.96 4.89 -2.67
C THR A 228 2.80 4.28 -1.29
N THR A 229 3.13 3.01 -1.15
CA THR A 229 3.14 2.31 0.14
C THR A 229 4.47 1.68 0.47
N LEU A 230 4.75 1.52 1.76
CA LEU A 230 5.83 0.72 2.30
C LEU A 230 5.29 -0.31 3.27
N THR A 231 5.69 -1.58 3.09
CA THR A 231 5.54 -2.64 4.08
C THR A 231 6.89 -3.27 4.40
N ALA A 232 7.03 -3.82 5.60
CA ALA A 232 8.15 -4.70 5.94
C ALA A 232 7.63 -5.88 6.77
N GLN A 233 7.72 -7.10 6.23
CA GLN A 233 7.19 -8.29 6.87
C GLN A 233 8.20 -9.43 6.77
N THR A 234 8.53 -10.07 7.91
CA THR A 234 9.42 -11.23 7.89
C THR A 234 8.66 -12.45 7.38
N ILE A 235 9.16 -13.08 6.31
CA ILE A 235 8.62 -14.36 5.85
C ILE A 235 9.25 -15.47 6.69
N SER A 236 8.46 -16.13 7.51
CA SER A 236 8.87 -17.39 8.13
C SER A 236 8.72 -18.51 7.11
N VAL A 237 9.84 -18.97 6.53
CA VAL A 237 9.86 -20.21 5.74
C VAL A 237 9.81 -21.39 6.72
N PRO A 238 8.81 -22.29 6.65
CA PRO A 238 8.82 -23.51 7.45
C PRO A 238 10.04 -24.35 7.07
N GLU A 239 10.86 -24.71 8.06
CA GLU A 239 11.98 -25.65 7.86
C GLU A 239 11.48 -26.93 7.16
N PRO A 240 12.13 -27.41 6.10
CA PRO A 240 11.77 -28.67 5.50
C PRO A 240 11.99 -29.78 6.52
N SER A 241 10.90 -30.41 6.96
CA SER A 241 10.94 -31.57 7.85
C SER A 241 11.85 -32.65 7.27
N PHE A 242 13.07 -32.75 7.79
CA PHE A 242 13.98 -33.85 7.49
C PHE A 242 13.33 -35.11 8.08
N LEU A 243 12.60 -35.87 7.26
CA LEU A 243 12.16 -37.21 7.62
C LEU A 243 13.41 -38.05 7.81
N LEU A 244 13.81 -38.24 9.07
CA LEU A 244 14.78 -39.22 9.48
C LEU A 244 14.29 -40.60 9.03
N SER A 245 14.80 -41.08 7.91
CA SER A 245 14.66 -42.47 7.52
C SER A 245 15.43 -43.32 8.54
N PHE A 246 14.74 -43.83 9.56
CA PHE A 246 15.28 -44.90 10.39
C PHE A 246 15.47 -46.13 9.50
N GLY A 247 16.73 -46.44 9.22
CA GLY A 247 17.12 -47.67 8.54
C GLY A 247 16.68 -48.87 9.36
N VAL A 248 15.85 -49.73 8.76
CA VAL A 248 15.59 -51.07 9.29
C VAL A 248 16.77 -51.95 8.87
N ILE A 249 17.72 -52.11 9.78
CA ILE A 249 18.68 -53.22 9.74
C ILE A 249 17.90 -54.48 10.11
N GLY A 250 17.45 -55.23 9.10
CA GLY A 250 16.93 -56.58 9.27
C GLY A 250 18.08 -57.60 9.31
N LEU A 251 18.31 -58.17 10.49
CA LEU A 251 19.25 -59.26 10.72
C LEU A 251 18.93 -60.50 9.87
N ARG A 252 19.97 -61.13 9.32
CA ARG A 252 19.95 -62.53 8.90
C ARG A 252 20.21 -63.43 10.11
N HIS A 253 19.33 -64.40 10.33
CA HIS A 253 19.66 -65.73 10.85
C HIS A 253 18.77 -66.77 10.19
#